data_AF-A0A484NU91-F1
#
_entry.id   AF-A0A484NU91-F1
#
_cell.length_a   1.000
_cell.length_b   1.000
_cell.length_c   1.000
_cell.angle_alpha   90.00
_cell.angle_beta   90.00
_cell.angle_gamma   90.00
#
_symmetry.space_group_name_H-M   'P 1'
#
loop_
_entity.id
_entity.type
_entity.pdbx_description
1 polymer ?
#
loop_
_entity_poly.entity_id
_entity_poly.type
_entity_poly.pdbx_seq_one_letter_code
_entity_poly.pdbx_strand_id
1 'polypeptide(L)'
;MTESQVHASVAAGASSLADLQFDLGVATCCGCCADTASEYLPGGTACANRGHCEMQPPVTAVAQPGTLAANGYPVVKIARAA
;
A
#
# COMPACT_ATOMS: atom_id res chain seq x y z
N MET A 1 -8.47 13.13 -13.70
CA MET A 1 -8.33 13.72 -12.36
C MET A 1 -7.50 14.99 -12.48
N THR A 2 -7.96 16.09 -11.90
CA THR A 2 -7.23 17.38 -11.87
C THR A 2 -6.86 17.71 -10.43
N GLU A 3 -5.77 18.47 -10.23
CA GLU A 3 -5.33 18.89 -8.90
C GLU A 3 -6.43 19.59 -8.08
N SER A 4 -7.25 20.43 -8.72
CA SER A 4 -8.39 21.07 -8.04
C SER A 4 -9.38 20.08 -7.44
N GLN A 5 -9.57 18.91 -8.05
CA GLN A 5 -10.47 17.88 -7.50
C GLN A 5 -9.87 17.23 -6.25
N VAL A 6 -8.55 16.99 -6.24
CA VAL A 6 -7.84 16.49 -5.05
C VAL A 6 -7.97 17.50 -3.91
N HIS A 7 -7.71 18.78 -4.17
CA HIS A 7 -7.87 19.85 -3.19
C HIS A 7 -9.30 19.97 -2.66
N ALA A 8 -10.31 19.79 -3.52
CA ALA A 8 -11.72 19.82 -3.11
C ALA A 8 -12.04 18.68 -2.14
N SER A 9 -11.57 17.45 -2.40
CA SER A 9 -11.82 16.31 -1.51
C SER A 9 -11.02 16.42 -0.20
N VAL A 10 -9.80 16.94 -0.22
CA VAL A 10 -9.05 17.27 1.02
C VAL A 10 -9.80 18.32 1.85
N ALA A 11 -10.34 19.36 1.20
CA ALA A 11 -11.16 20.37 1.87
C ALA A 11 -12.49 19.79 2.40
N ALA A 12 -13.03 18.76 1.76
CA ALA A 12 -14.19 18.01 2.24
C ALA A 12 -13.89 17.11 3.45
N GLY A 13 -12.61 16.88 3.77
CA GLY A 13 -12.19 16.09 4.93
C GLY A 13 -11.36 14.85 4.60
N ALA A 14 -10.97 14.64 3.34
CA ALA A 14 -10.11 13.53 2.96
C ALA A 14 -8.74 13.64 3.66
N SER A 15 -8.46 12.69 4.53
CA SER A 15 -7.23 12.62 5.34
C SER A 15 -6.37 11.39 5.00
N SER A 16 -6.81 10.57 4.04
CA SER A 16 -6.16 9.32 3.65
C SER A 16 -6.36 9.03 2.17
N LEU A 17 -5.41 8.32 1.58
CA LEU A 17 -5.44 7.96 0.17
C LEU A 17 -6.64 7.07 -0.20
N ALA A 18 -7.11 6.24 0.74
CA ALA A 18 -8.33 5.44 0.58
C ALA A 18 -9.60 6.30 0.41
N ASP A 19 -9.64 7.47 1.05
CA ASP A 19 -10.78 8.38 0.97
C ASP A 19 -10.82 9.07 -0.41
N LEU A 20 -9.65 9.52 -0.88
CA LEU A 20 -9.48 10.03 -2.24
C LEU A 20 -9.79 8.95 -3.30
N GLN A 21 -9.39 7.69 -3.06
CA GLN A 21 -9.73 6.56 -3.93
C GLN A 21 -11.24 6.31 -4.00
N PHE A 22 -11.95 6.44 -2.88
CA PHE A 22 -13.40 6.22 -2.83
C PHE A 22 -14.17 7.35 -3.51
N ASP A 23 -13.79 8.60 -3.24
CA ASP A 23 -14.50 9.79 -3.73
C ASP A 23 -14.18 10.10 -5.20
N LEU A 24 -12.89 10.04 -5.56
CA LEU A 24 -12.40 10.46 -6.88
C LEU A 24 -11.94 9.28 -7.74
N GLY A 25 -11.67 8.10 -7.17
CA GLY A 25 -11.06 7.00 -7.93
C GLY A 25 -9.60 7.25 -8.32
N VAL A 26 -8.88 8.13 -7.61
CA VAL A 26 -7.43 8.35 -7.86
C VAL A 26 -6.63 7.08 -7.62
N ALA A 27 -5.53 6.88 -8.33
CA ALA A 27 -4.68 5.68 -8.22
C ALA A 27 -5.32 4.32 -8.61
N THR A 28 -6.57 4.27 -9.10
CA THR A 28 -7.25 3.01 -9.47
C THR A 28 -6.91 2.48 -10.87
N CYS A 29 -6.37 3.33 -11.75
CA CYS A 29 -6.11 2.98 -13.16
C CYS A 29 -4.67 2.51 -13.41
N CYS A 30 -3.69 3.32 -13.02
CA CYS A 30 -2.26 3.05 -13.24
C CYS A 30 -1.39 3.31 -12.01
N GLY A 31 -1.99 3.70 -10.88
CA GLY A 31 -1.29 3.95 -9.61
C GLY A 31 -0.36 5.18 -9.58
N CYS A 32 0.02 5.77 -10.71
CA CYS A 32 1.03 6.84 -10.76
C CYS A 32 0.67 8.13 -10.00
N CYS A 33 -0.62 8.35 -9.74
CA CYS A 33 -1.11 9.52 -9.01
C CYS A 33 -1.20 9.30 -7.49
N ALA A 34 -0.92 8.09 -6.98
CA ALA A 34 -0.99 7.77 -5.56
C ALA A 34 0.01 8.60 -4.73
N ASP A 35 1.24 8.68 -5.22
CA ASP A 35 2.34 9.35 -4.54
C ASP A 35 2.07 10.85 -4.43
N THR A 36 1.74 11.48 -5.57
CA THR A 36 1.40 12.90 -5.63
C THR A 36 0.16 13.23 -4.81
N ALA A 37 -0.88 12.38 -4.82
CA ALA A 37 -2.08 12.59 -4.01
C ALA A 37 -1.79 12.53 -2.50
N SER A 38 -0.82 11.72 -2.08
CA SER A 38 -0.42 11.57 -0.68
C SER A 38 0.26 12.82 -0.13
N GLU A 39 0.99 13.56 -0.97
CA GLU A 39 1.64 14.83 -0.62
C GLU A 39 0.62 15.92 -0.28
N TYR A 40 -0.58 15.88 -0.87
CA TYR A 40 -1.64 16.86 -0.58
C TYR A 40 -2.44 16.55 0.69
N LEU A 41 -2.25 15.38 1.31
CA LEU A 41 -2.98 14.99 2.51
C LEU A 41 -2.35 15.61 3.77
N PRO A 42 -3.16 16.06 4.75
CA PRO A 42 -2.70 16.72 5.97
C PRO A 42 -1.95 15.83 6.99
N GLY A 43 -1.53 14.63 6.58
CA GLY A 43 -0.69 13.70 7.34
C GLY A 43 0.37 13.00 6.48
N GLY A 44 0.59 13.48 5.24
CA GLY A 44 1.62 12.96 4.35
C GLY A 44 3.00 13.21 4.94
N THR A 45 3.57 12.20 5.58
CA THR A 45 4.99 12.21 5.94
C THR A 45 5.79 12.25 4.65
N ALA A 46 6.09 13.45 4.17
CA ALA A 46 7.13 13.71 3.20
C ALA A 46 8.46 13.23 3.81
N CYS A 47 8.79 11.96 3.65
CA CYS A 47 10.07 11.41 4.04
C CYS A 47 10.49 10.29 3.08
N ALA A 48 11.52 10.62 2.31
CA ALA A 48 12.40 9.75 1.53
C ALA A 48 11.88 9.24 0.19
N ASN A 49 12.06 10.09 -0.83
CA ASN A 49 12.63 9.72 -2.13
C ASN A 49 12.99 8.22 -2.25
N ARG A 50 12.08 7.43 -2.79
CA ARG A 50 12.44 6.17 -3.42
C ARG A 50 11.65 6.09 -4.70
N GLY A 51 12.31 6.50 -5.78
CA GLY A 51 11.85 6.18 -7.10
C GLY A 51 11.52 4.69 -7.22
N HIS A 52 10.70 4.44 -8.23
CA HIS A 52 10.36 3.16 -8.82
C HIS A 52 8.96 2.64 -8.49
N CYS A 53 8.24 2.33 -9.58
CA CYS A 53 7.12 1.41 -9.63
C CYS A 53 7.57 0.06 -9.08
N GLU A 54 7.57 -0.12 -7.77
CA GLU A 54 7.77 -1.42 -7.18
C GLU A 54 6.59 -1.69 -6.26
N MET A 55 5.65 -2.45 -6.82
CA MET A 55 4.76 -3.36 -6.11
C MET A 55 5.35 -3.76 -4.75
N GLN A 56 4.94 -3.11 -3.67
CA GLN A 56 5.22 -3.62 -2.34
C GLN A 56 3.92 -4.26 -1.84
N PRO A 57 3.77 -5.60 -1.89
CA PRO A 57 2.77 -6.23 -1.05
C PRO A 57 3.15 -5.93 0.41
N PRO A 58 2.17 -5.78 1.32
CA PRO A 58 2.45 -5.50 2.72
C PRO A 58 3.15 -6.71 3.34
N VAL A 59 4.48 -6.68 3.42
CA VAL A 59 5.25 -7.67 4.18
C VAL A 59 5.09 -7.33 5.65
N THR A 60 4.01 -7.84 6.25
CA THR A 60 3.90 -7.96 7.70
C THR A 60 5.01 -8.92 8.16
N ALA A 61 6.15 -8.34 8.54
CA ALA A 61 7.26 -9.09 9.10
C ALA A 61 6.88 -9.61 10.49
N VAL A 62 6.42 -10.87 10.60
CA VAL A 62 6.43 -11.62 11.87
C VAL A 62 6.76 -13.10 11.64
N ALA A 63 7.92 -13.47 12.21
CA ALA A 63 8.40 -14.79 12.67
C ALA A 63 8.66 -15.92 11.64
N GLN A 64 9.97 -16.17 11.40
CA GLN A 64 10.50 -17.48 11.03
C GLN A 64 10.51 -18.39 12.28
N PRO A 65 9.88 -19.57 12.22
CA PRO A 65 10.67 -20.78 12.51
C PRO A 65 10.24 -21.97 11.63
N GLY A 66 11.21 -22.53 10.89
CA GLY A 66 11.08 -23.80 10.18
C GLY A 66 11.10 -23.63 8.66
N THR A 67 12.22 -24.01 8.05
CA THR A 67 12.54 -24.08 6.62
C THR A 67 11.35 -23.79 5.68
N LEU A 68 11.30 -22.55 5.17
CA LEU A 68 10.38 -22.18 4.10
C LEU A 68 10.67 -23.07 2.88
N ALA A 69 9.63 -23.59 2.23
CA ALA A 69 9.80 -24.16 0.90
C ALA A 69 10.23 -23.06 -0.07
N ALA A 70 10.96 -23.39 -1.15
CA ALA A 70 11.38 -22.44 -2.19
C ALA A 70 10.21 -21.62 -2.79
N ASN A 71 8.96 -22.09 -2.59
CA ASN A 71 7.74 -21.48 -3.09
C ASN A 71 7.03 -20.59 -2.04
N GLY A 72 7.63 -20.32 -0.88
CA GLY A 72 7.08 -19.42 0.15
C GLY A 72 5.94 -20.00 1.01
N TYR A 73 5.54 -21.25 0.79
CA TYR A 73 4.52 -21.93 1.60
C TYR A 73 5.13 -22.56 2.87
N PRO A 74 4.39 -22.59 3.99
CA PRO A 74 4.87 -23.19 5.24
C PRO A 74 4.96 -24.71 5.13
N VAL A 75 6.09 -25.29 5.51
CA VAL A 75 6.27 -26.75 5.56
C VAL A 75 5.82 -27.29 6.91
N VAL A 76 4.69 -28.00 6.94
CA VAL A 76 4.20 -28.69 8.14
C VAL A 76 4.73 -30.12 8.15
N LYS A 77 5.51 -30.49 9.18
CA LYS A 77 6.00 -31.87 9.37
C LYS A 77 4.91 -32.70 10.06
N ILE A 78 4.45 -33.76 9.40
CA ILE A 78 3.50 -34.73 9.97
C ILE A 78 4.29 -35.96 10.41
N ALA A 79 4.28 -36.28 11.70
CA ALA A 79 4.86 -37.53 12.18
C ALA A 79 3.88 -38.69 11.90
N ARG A 80 4.38 -39.84 11.42
CA ARG A 80 3.60 -41.08 11.36
C ARG A 80 3.49 -41.65 12.76
N ALA A 81 2.27 -41.90 13.23
CA ALA A 81 2.05 -42.72 14.42
C ALA A 81 2.42 -44.18 14.09
N ALA A 82 3.17 -44.81 14.99
CA ALA A 82 3.56 -46.23 14.93
C ALA A 82 2.45 -47.14 15.46
#